data_AF-A0A1Y2K756-F1
#
_entry.id   AF-A0A1Y2K756-F1
#
_cell.length_a   1.000
_cell.length_b   1.000
_cell.length_c   1.000
_cell.angle_alpha   90.00
_cell.angle_beta   90.00
_cell.angle_gamma   90.00
#
_symmetry.space_group_name_H-M   'P 1'
#
loop_
_entity.id
_entity.type
_entity.pdbx_description
1 polymer ?
#
loop_
_entity_poly.entity_id
_entity_poly.type
_entity_poly.pdbx_seq_one_letter_code
_entity_poly.pdbx_strand_id
1 'polypeptide(L)'
;MSDQITDEQMRERILKLLLPNGSLERRQVVAFTMFYRKLFGRKGDDHSAERLQNVLNQLVAEGVIAQYPDIGVAEPPYIACTTGETEQ
;
A
#
# COMPACT_ATOMS: atom_id res chain seq x y z
N MET A 1 14.52 2.90 -23.02
CA MET A 1 13.93 1.76 -22.28
C MET A 1 13.03 2.38 -21.24
N SER A 2 11.73 2.09 -21.26
CA SER A 2 10.80 2.69 -20.30
C SER A 2 10.96 2.01 -18.96
N ASP A 3 11.68 2.64 -18.03
CA ASP A 3 11.82 2.24 -16.62
C ASP A 3 10.49 2.45 -15.85
N GLN A 4 9.38 1.94 -16.38
CA GLN A 4 8.07 2.04 -15.73
C GLN A 4 7.80 0.77 -14.91
N ILE A 5 7.62 0.94 -13.60
CA ILE A 5 7.12 -0.10 -12.71
C ILE A 5 5.72 -0.54 -13.17
N THR A 6 5.45 -1.85 -13.23
CA THR A 6 4.10 -2.39 -13.55
C THR A 6 3.19 -2.38 -12.32
N ASP A 7 1.88 -2.53 -12.51
CA ASP A 7 0.92 -2.56 -11.38
C ASP A 7 1.17 -3.76 -10.47
N GLU A 8 1.55 -4.89 -11.06
CA GLU A 8 1.92 -6.10 -10.33
C GLU A 8 3.17 -5.89 -9.46
N GLN A 9 4.22 -5.27 -10.02
CA GLN A 9 5.42 -4.91 -9.26
C GLN A 9 5.10 -3.89 -8.16
N MET A 10 4.17 -2.97 -8.41
CA MET A 10 3.72 -1.99 -7.43
C MET A 10 3.01 -2.68 -6.26
N ARG A 11 2.08 -3.59 -6.56
CA ARG A 11 1.38 -4.44 -5.60
C ARG A 11 2.35 -5.22 -4.73
N GLU A 12 3.32 -5.93 -5.32
CA GLU A 12 4.33 -6.66 -4.56
C GLU A 12 5.12 -5.76 -3.60
N ARG A 13 5.52 -4.58 -4.07
CA ARG A 13 6.28 -3.63 -3.25
C ARG A 13 5.45 -3.03 -2.13
N ILE A 14 4.17 -2.72 -2.36
CA ILE A 14 3.22 -2.30 -1.33
C ILE A 14 3.14 -3.37 -0.24
N LEU A 15 2.96 -4.64 -0.62
CA LEU A 15 2.88 -5.75 0.33
C LEU A 15 4.18 -5.95 1.11
N LYS A 16 5.35 -5.85 0.46
CA LYS A 16 6.65 -5.90 1.14
C LYS A 16 6.86 -4.75 2.13
N LEU A 17 6.27 -3.58 1.87
CA LEU A 17 6.29 -2.46 2.79
C LEU A 17 5.33 -2.67 3.96
N LEU A 18 4.18 -3.31 3.76
CA LEU A 18 3.24 -3.61 4.85
C LEU A 18 3.66 -4.82 5.70
N LEU A 19 4.31 -5.80 5.08
CA LEU A 19 4.75 -7.07 5.65
C LEU A 19 6.26 -7.26 5.41
N PRO A 20 7.13 -6.54 6.14
CA PRO A 20 8.56 -6.75 6.04
C PRO A 20 8.90 -8.21 6.43
N ASN A 21 9.52 -8.93 5.50
CA ASN A 21 9.81 -10.38 5.56
C ASN A 21 8.61 -11.32 5.35
N GLY A 22 7.47 -10.81 4.88
CA GLY A 22 6.28 -11.61 4.59
C GLY A 22 5.58 -12.17 5.84
N SER A 23 5.97 -11.73 7.04
CA SER A 23 5.35 -12.17 8.29
C SER A 23 4.23 -11.24 8.73
N LEU A 24 3.05 -11.82 8.98
CA LEU A 24 1.88 -11.12 9.54
C LEU A 24 2.13 -10.63 10.97
N GLU A 25 3.07 -11.25 11.71
CA GLU A 25 3.43 -10.85 13.08
C GLU A 25 4.10 -9.48 13.13
N ARG A 26 4.68 -9.03 12.00
CA ARG A 26 5.37 -7.74 11.87
C ARG A 26 4.68 -6.81 10.89
N ARG A 27 3.36 -6.93 10.73
CA ARG A 27 2.58 -5.98 9.93
C ARG A 27 2.77 -4.57 10.47
N GLN A 28 2.96 -3.62 9.57
CA GLN A 28 3.11 -2.21 9.91
C GLN A 28 2.11 -1.33 9.18
N VAL A 29 1.75 -0.23 9.82
CA VAL A 29 0.86 0.79 9.26
C VAL A 29 1.71 1.73 8.40
N VAL A 30 1.31 1.94 7.14
CA VAL A 30 2.08 2.71 6.17
C VAL A 30 1.18 3.74 5.48
N ALA A 31 1.58 5.00 5.53
CA ALA A 31 0.85 6.10 4.88
C ALA A 31 1.05 6.12 3.35
N PHE A 32 0.10 6.72 2.63
CA PHE A 32 0.16 6.91 1.17
C PHE A 32 1.47 7.54 0.71
N THR A 33 1.88 8.65 1.35
CA THR A 33 3.11 9.38 1.02
C THR A 33 4.38 8.52 1.16
N MET A 34 4.36 7.53 2.06
CA MET A 34 5.46 6.59 2.25
C MET A 34 5.55 5.60 1.08
N PHE A 35 4.43 5.04 0.62
CA PHE A 35 4.40 4.20 -0.59
C PHE A 35 4.88 4.96 -1.81
N TYR A 36 4.32 6.16 -2.02
CA TYR A 36 4.67 6.99 -3.16
C TYR A 36 6.18 7.28 -3.22
N ARG A 37 6.76 7.71 -2.10
CA ARG A 37 8.20 7.99 -2.00
C ARG A 37 9.06 6.74 -2.20
N LYS A 38 8.61 5.57 -1.76
CA LYS A 38 9.35 4.31 -1.90
C LYS A 38 9.29 3.73 -3.33
N LEU A 39 8.19 3.97 -4.04
CA LEU A 39 7.98 3.47 -5.39
C LEU A 39 8.58 4.40 -6.46
N PHE A 40 8.40 5.71 -6.30
CA PHE A 40 8.73 6.71 -7.33
C PHE A 40 9.82 7.71 -6.90
N GLY A 41 10.28 7.64 -5.65
CA GLY A 41 11.29 8.55 -5.13
C GLY A 41 10.76 9.97 -4.89
N ARG A 42 11.58 10.99 -5.15
CA ARG A 42 11.21 12.42 -5.04
C ARG A 42 10.63 12.99 -6.35
N LYS A 43 10.55 12.20 -7.43
CA LYS A 43 10.18 12.63 -8.78
C LYS A 43 8.89 11.96 -9.28
N GLY A 44 8.02 11.53 -8.38
CA GLY A 44 6.72 11.08 -8.84
C GLY A 44 5.96 12.25 -9.49
N ASP A 45 5.11 11.92 -10.46
CA ASP A 45 4.13 12.83 -11.05
C ASP A 45 2.72 12.49 -10.55
N ASP A 46 1.75 13.33 -10.89
CA ASP A 46 0.34 13.15 -10.52
C ASP A 46 -0.20 11.83 -11.09
N HIS A 47 0.23 11.44 -12.28
CA HIS A 47 -0.18 10.18 -12.91
C HIS A 47 0.26 8.95 -12.09
N SER A 48 1.48 8.95 -11.56
CA SER A 48 1.99 7.91 -10.68
C SER A 48 1.24 7.87 -9.35
N ALA A 49 0.77 9.02 -8.86
CA ALA A 49 -0.01 9.11 -7.63
C ALA A 49 -1.40 8.51 -7.82
N GLU A 50 -2.09 8.88 -8.91
CA GLU A 50 -3.38 8.30 -9.30
C GLU A 50 -3.27 6.78 -9.49
N ARG A 51 -2.21 6.34 -10.18
CA ARG A 51 -1.98 4.92 -10.41
C ARG A 51 -1.73 4.15 -9.12
N LEU A 52 -0.94 4.71 -8.20
CA LEU A 52 -0.76 4.14 -6.86
C LEU A 52 -2.08 4.07 -6.08
N GLN A 53 -2.87 5.14 -6.11
CA GLN A 53 -4.18 5.18 -5.45
C GLN A 53 -5.10 4.08 -6.00
N ASN A 54 -5.12 3.87 -7.31
CA ASN A 54 -5.90 2.81 -7.95
C ASN A 54 -5.47 1.42 -7.48
N VAL A 55 -4.16 1.14 -7.42
CA VAL A 55 -3.64 -0.14 -6.93
C VAL A 55 -3.99 -0.36 -5.45
N LEU A 56 -3.86 0.67 -4.61
CA LEU A 56 -4.25 0.60 -3.20
C LEU A 56 -5.76 0.34 -3.04
N ASN A 57 -6.60 1.03 -3.82
CA ASN A 57 -8.05 0.83 -3.80
C ASN A 57 -8.43 -0.59 -4.22
N GLN A 58 -7.77 -1.16 -5.24
CA GLN A 58 -7.97 -2.55 -5.65
C GLN A 58 -7.59 -3.51 -4.53
N LEU A 59 -6.44 -3.31 -3.87
CA LEU A 59 -6.02 -4.15 -2.74
C LEU A 59 -6.96 -4.07 -1.53
N VAL A 60 -7.57 -2.90 -1.30
CA VAL A 60 -8.61 -2.72 -0.29
C VAL A 60 -9.89 -3.46 -0.69
N ALA A 61 -10.33 -3.31 -1.93
CA ALA A 61 -11.52 -4.01 -2.44
C ALA A 61 -11.36 -5.54 -2.43
N GLU A 62 -10.15 -6.04 -2.65
CA GLU A 62 -9.80 -7.46 -2.56
C GLU A 62 -9.63 -7.95 -1.10
N GLY A 63 -9.70 -7.06 -0.11
CA GLY A 63 -9.51 -7.39 1.30
C GLY A 63 -8.07 -7.78 1.66
N VAL A 64 -7.09 -7.49 0.81
CA VAL A 64 -5.66 -7.78 1.06
C VAL A 64 -5.07 -6.78 2.04
N ILE A 65 -5.49 -5.52 1.95
CA ILE A 65 -5.10 -4.44 2.86
C ILE A 65 -6.36 -3.70 3.33
N ALA A 66 -6.26 -2.99 4.44
CA ALA A 66 -7.31 -2.13 4.96
C ALA A 66 -6.80 -0.71 5.17
N GLN A 67 -7.70 0.26 5.07
CA GLN A 67 -7.46 1.59 5.60
C GLN A 67 -7.56 1.52 7.13
N TYR A 68 -6.49 1.89 7.81
CA TYR A 68 -6.44 1.93 9.26
C TYR A 68 -7.28 3.13 9.75
N PRO A 69 -7.98 3.01 10.89
CA PRO A 69 -8.82 4.08 11.42
C PRO A 69 -8.09 5.41 11.48
N ASP A 70 -8.82 6.51 11.30
CA ASP A 70 -8.27 7.85 11.33
C ASP A 70 -7.59 8.14 12.68
N ILE A 71 -6.26 8.23 12.66
CA ILE A 71 -5.40 8.54 13.81
C ILE A 71 -5.02 10.03 13.84
N GLY A 72 -5.74 10.90 13.12
CA GLY A 72 -5.45 12.33 13.03
C GLY A 72 -4.40 12.67 11.96
N VAL A 73 -4.38 11.90 10.87
CA VAL A 73 -3.53 12.15 9.70
C VAL A 73 -4.39 12.56 8.51
N ALA A 74 -3.85 13.40 7.62
CA ALA A 74 -4.60 13.96 6.49
C ALA A 74 -5.20 12.90 5.54
N GLU A 75 -4.58 11.72 5.47
CA GLU A 75 -5.08 10.58 4.70
C GLU A 75 -4.96 9.30 5.55
N PRO A 76 -6.00 8.45 5.60
CA PRO A 76 -5.97 7.23 6.39
C PRO A 76 -4.84 6.32 5.89
N PRO A 77 -3.96 5.83 6.79
CA PRO A 77 -2.87 4.96 6.38
C PRO A 77 -3.37 3.55 6.11
N TYR A 78 -2.51 2.69 5.55
CA TYR A 78 -2.86 1.33 5.16
C TYR A 78 -2.19 0.30 6.06
N ILE A 79 -2.84 -0.84 6.26
CA ILE A 79 -2.31 -2.01 6.98
C ILE A 79 -2.62 -3.28 6.17
N ALA A 80 -1.76 -4.30 6.21
CA ALA A 80 -2.09 -5.60 5.64
C ALA A 80 -3.17 -6.31 6.47
N CYS A 81 -4.15 -6.88 5.78
CA CYS A 81 -5.16 -7.73 6.41
C CYS A 81 -4.53 -9.07 6.82
N THR A 82 -4.92 -9.55 7.98
CA THR A 82 -4.69 -10.93 8.42
C THR A 82 -5.75 -11.79 7.75
N THR A 83 -5.37 -12.66 6.81
CA THR A 83 -6.20 -13.80 6.42
C THR A 83 -6.41 -14.64 7.68
N GLY A 84 -7.51 -14.38 8.40
CA GLY A 84 -7.76 -14.94 9.72
C GLY A 84 -8.77 -14.16 10.58
N GLU A 85 -9.14 -12.92 10.21
CA GLU A 85 -10.21 -12.17 10.89
C GLU A 85 -11.42 -11.98 9.95
N THR A 86 -11.94 -13.09 9.42
CA THR A 86 -13.39 -13.20 9.25
C THR A 86 -13.97 -13.60 10.60
N GLU A 87 -14.98 -12.86 11.05
CA GLU A 87 -15.86 -13.10 12.21
C GLU A 87 -15.41 -12.53 13.56
N GLN A 88 -15.90 -11.33 13.87
CA GLN A 88 -16.67 -11.06 15.10
C GLN A 88 -17.89 -10.20 14.77
#